data_AF-M2Y1S5-F1
#
_entry.id   AF-M2Y1S5-F1
#
_cell.length_a   1.000
_cell.length_b   1.000
_cell.length_c   1.000
_cell.angle_alpha   90.00
_cell.angle_beta   90.00
_cell.angle_gamma   90.00
#
_symmetry.space_group_name_H-M   'P 1'
#
loop_
_entity.id
_entity.type
_entity.pdbx_description
1 polymer ?
#
loop_
_entity_poly.entity_id
_entity_poly.type
_entity_poly.pdbx_seq_one_letter_code
_entity_poly.pdbx_strand_id
1 'polypeptide(L)'
;MLPSLPTEIWLSILQHLSPQDLYLNTLNVNKRLRSCSDDILSNESLRNFTVSMSFGLGASTRARWYDIRGSVTMSFTSVSKRNPQYALFEKISVLPDTCHRRVQDTWNRICVAGVGSDVLWRVQLHRNASDESATTGSDVRAVKLPSLVVSEDHGVWCDWRELMGVYFKHGKVRETSSV
;
A
#
# COMPACT_ATOMS: atom_id res chain seq x y z
N MET A 1 28.83 13.55 25.84
CA MET A 1 28.29 13.65 24.48
C MET A 1 28.51 12.31 23.81
N LEU A 2 27.45 11.61 23.36
CA LEU A 2 27.62 10.37 22.60
C LEU A 2 28.28 10.72 21.25
N PRO A 3 29.36 10.04 20.84
CA PRO A 3 29.95 10.24 19.52
C PRO A 3 28.89 9.97 18.46
N SER A 4 28.70 10.91 17.54
CA SER A 4 27.71 10.75 16.47
C SER A 4 28.21 9.71 15.48
N LEU A 5 27.56 8.55 15.43
CA LEU A 5 27.85 7.53 14.43
C LEU A 5 27.67 8.11 13.00
N PRO A 6 28.46 7.65 12.02
CA PRO A 6 28.26 7.94 10.60
C PRO A 6 26.89 7.46 10.09
N THR A 7 26.40 8.06 9.00
CA THR A 7 25.05 7.78 8.47
C THR A 7 24.96 6.37 7.89
N GLU A 8 26.06 5.89 7.33
CA GLU A 8 26.22 4.59 6.70
C GLU A 8 26.05 3.47 7.74
N ILE A 9 26.58 3.68 8.95
CA ILE A 9 26.43 2.75 10.07
C ILE A 9 24.97 2.71 10.52
N TRP A 10 24.29 3.85 10.59
CA TRP A 10 22.85 3.88 10.90
C TRP A 10 22.02 3.15 9.86
N LEU A 11 22.27 3.38 8.57
CA LEU A 11 21.56 2.68 7.50
C LEU A 11 21.76 1.17 7.61
N SER A 12 23.00 0.72 7.81
CA SER A 12 23.31 -0.70 8.00
C SER A 12 22.61 -1.31 9.21
N ILE A 13 22.54 -0.60 10.35
CA ILE A 13 21.81 -1.07 11.53
C ILE A 13 20.30 -1.16 11.24
N LEU A 14 19.74 -0.11 10.64
CA LEU A 14 18.30 0.00 10.39
C LEU A 14 17.81 -1.01 9.33
N GLN A 15 18.65 -1.41 8.37
CA GLN A 15 18.32 -2.44 7.37
C GLN A 15 17.95 -3.79 7.98
N HIS A 16 18.37 -4.08 9.21
CA HIS A 16 18.03 -5.31 9.92
C HIS A 16 16.69 -5.25 10.67
N LEU A 17 16.02 -4.11 10.70
CA LEU A 17 14.72 -3.94 11.37
C LEU A 17 13.57 -4.24 10.41
N SER A 18 12.46 -4.71 10.96
CA SER A 18 11.24 -4.91 10.17
C SER A 18 10.70 -3.56 9.67
N PRO A 19 10.04 -3.51 8.49
CA PRO A 19 9.43 -2.27 7.98
C PRO A 19 8.45 -1.64 8.98
N GLN A 20 7.76 -2.47 9.76
CA GLN A 20 6.84 -2.02 10.80
C GLN A 20 7.59 -1.34 11.95
N ASP A 21 8.70 -1.92 12.42
CA ASP A 21 9.50 -1.32 13.50
C ASP A 21 10.21 -0.06 13.03
N LEU A 22 10.73 -0.07 11.81
CA LEU A 22 11.28 1.11 11.17
C LEU A 22 10.26 2.24 11.17
N TYR A 23 9.05 1.98 10.65
CA TYR A 23 8.04 3.02 10.56
C TYR A 23 7.50 3.44 11.94
N LEU A 24 7.16 2.52 12.84
CA LEU A 24 6.51 2.88 14.11
C LEU A 24 7.47 3.43 15.15
N ASN A 25 8.69 2.89 15.24
CA ASN A 25 9.60 3.20 16.34
C ASN A 25 10.59 4.32 15.99
N THR A 26 10.99 4.48 14.72
CA THR A 26 12.04 5.47 14.37
C THR A 26 11.50 6.87 14.10
N LEU A 27 10.22 7.02 13.75
CA LEU A 27 9.61 8.31 13.38
C LEU A 27 9.74 9.40 14.45
N ASN A 28 9.79 8.99 15.73
CA ASN A 28 9.76 9.90 16.88
C ASN A 28 11.09 10.03 17.63
N VAL A 29 12.16 9.34 17.21
CA VAL A 29 13.43 9.32 17.96
C VAL A 29 14.24 10.59 17.70
N ASN A 30 14.60 10.85 16.45
CA ASN A 30 15.27 12.09 16.03
C ASN A 30 15.15 12.28 14.51
N LYS A 31 15.45 13.49 14.03
CA LYS A 31 15.35 13.83 12.59
C LYS A 31 16.26 12.98 11.70
N ARG A 32 17.44 12.59 12.20
CA ARG A 32 18.44 11.86 11.41
C ARG A 32 18.02 10.41 11.17
N LEU A 33 17.62 9.70 12.22
CA LEU A 33 17.07 8.34 12.15
C LEU A 33 15.81 8.30 11.30
N ARG A 34 14.95 9.31 11.44
CA ARG A 34 13.78 9.46 10.57
C ARG A 34 14.15 9.59 9.10
N SER A 35 15.19 10.38 8.77
CA SER A 35 15.67 10.49 7.39
C SER A 35 16.20 9.15 6.88
N CYS A 36 17.04 8.47 7.67
CA CYS A 36 17.58 7.16 7.29
C CYS A 36 16.49 6.10 7.13
N SER A 37 15.47 6.09 7.98
CA SER A 37 14.36 5.14 7.86
C SER A 37 13.46 5.46 6.67
N ASP A 38 13.18 6.74 6.39
CA ASP A 38 12.47 7.15 5.17
C ASP A 38 13.21 6.67 3.91
N ASP A 39 14.54 6.75 3.90
CA ASP A 39 15.37 6.27 2.78
C ASP A 39 15.26 4.75 2.59
N ILE A 40 15.32 3.96 3.67
CA ILE A 40 15.18 2.50 3.60
C ILE A 40 13.75 2.12 3.19
N LEU A 41 12.74 2.74 3.81
CA LEU A 41 11.34 2.44 3.57
C LEU A 41 10.93 2.75 2.13
N SER A 42 11.32 3.91 1.60
CA SER A 42 11.00 4.31 0.23
C SER A 42 11.72 3.48 -0.83
N ASN A 43 12.96 3.03 -0.56
CA ASN A 43 13.75 2.27 -1.53
C ASN A 43 13.46 0.78 -1.51
N GLU A 44 13.20 0.18 -0.34
CA GLU A 44 13.06 -1.27 -0.19
C GLU A 44 11.62 -1.67 0.08
N SER A 45 11.03 -1.16 1.17
CA SER A 45 9.71 -1.62 1.64
C SER A 45 8.60 -1.24 0.68
N LEU A 46 8.65 -0.04 0.10
CA LEU A 46 7.61 0.48 -0.77
C LEU A 46 7.42 -0.36 -2.05
N ARG A 47 8.51 -0.95 -2.56
CA ARG A 47 8.48 -1.81 -3.76
C ARG A 47 7.63 -3.06 -3.60
N ASN A 48 7.43 -3.48 -2.36
CA ASN A 48 6.70 -4.68 -2.01
C ASN A 48 5.22 -4.41 -1.71
N PHE A 49 4.77 -3.15 -1.80
CA PHE A 49 3.36 -2.82 -1.64
C PHE A 49 2.59 -2.99 -2.95
N THR A 50 1.37 -3.50 -2.81
CA THR A 50 0.32 -3.41 -3.82
C THR A 50 -0.91 -2.74 -3.23
N VAL A 51 -1.62 -2.00 -4.07
CA VAL A 51 -2.87 -1.32 -3.73
C VAL A 51 -3.93 -1.81 -4.69
N SER A 52 -5.09 -2.22 -4.19
CA SER A 52 -6.16 -2.77 -5.01
C SER A 52 -7.52 -2.23 -4.61
N MET A 53 -8.42 -2.20 -5.60
CA MET A 53 -9.83 -1.86 -5.41
C MET A 53 -10.68 -2.98 -5.98
N SER A 54 -11.77 -3.32 -5.28
CA SER A 54 -12.78 -4.26 -5.76
C SER A 54 -14.12 -3.56 -5.92
N PHE A 55 -14.82 -3.86 -7.01
CA PHE A 55 -16.12 -3.26 -7.33
C PHE A 55 -17.04 -4.29 -8.01
N GLY A 56 -18.35 -4.09 -7.89
CA GLY A 56 -19.34 -4.93 -8.55
C GLY A 56 -19.39 -4.64 -10.05
N LEU A 57 -19.54 -5.68 -10.88
CA LEU A 57 -19.72 -5.54 -12.33
C LEU A 57 -21.20 -5.58 -12.75
N GLY A 58 -22.12 -5.83 -11.83
CA GLY A 58 -23.56 -5.91 -12.05
C GLY A 58 -24.26 -4.54 -12.03
N ALA A 59 -25.48 -4.49 -12.56
CA ALA A 59 -26.32 -3.28 -12.59
C ALA A 59 -27.09 -3.02 -11.28
N SER A 60 -27.03 -3.96 -10.32
CA SER A 60 -27.78 -3.89 -9.06
C SER A 60 -27.00 -3.11 -8.00
N THR A 61 -27.67 -2.20 -7.32
CA THR A 61 -27.14 -1.49 -6.13
C THR A 61 -27.11 -2.37 -4.88
N ARG A 62 -27.74 -3.55 -4.91
CA ARG A 62 -27.74 -4.53 -3.81
C ARG A 62 -26.84 -5.70 -4.15
N ALA A 63 -25.89 -5.98 -3.26
CA ALA A 63 -25.03 -7.15 -3.34
C ALA A 63 -25.85 -8.44 -3.27
N ARG A 64 -25.76 -9.26 -4.31
CA ARG A 64 -26.33 -10.61 -4.36
C ARG A 64 -25.19 -11.63 -4.35
N TRP A 65 -25.48 -12.84 -3.90
CA TRP A 65 -24.49 -13.93 -3.80
C TRP A 65 -23.87 -14.32 -5.14
N TYR A 66 -24.52 -14.00 -6.26
CA TYR A 66 -24.04 -14.25 -7.62
C TYR A 66 -23.44 -13.01 -8.31
N ASP A 67 -23.29 -11.88 -7.60
CA ASP A 67 -22.71 -10.69 -8.21
C ASP A 67 -21.22 -10.91 -8.48
N ILE A 68 -20.86 -10.82 -9.76
CA ILE A 68 -19.46 -10.88 -10.18
C ILE A 68 -18.77 -9.59 -9.72
N ARG A 69 -17.71 -9.74 -8.93
CA ARG A 69 -16.84 -8.64 -8.52
C ARG A 69 -15.59 -8.62 -9.39
N GLY A 70 -15.26 -7.43 -9.88
CA GLY A 70 -13.97 -7.14 -10.48
C GLY A 70 -13.01 -6.60 -9.42
N SER A 71 -11.72 -6.80 -9.63
CA SER A 71 -10.68 -6.14 -8.87
C SER A 71 -9.56 -5.66 -9.78
N VAL A 72 -9.06 -4.47 -9.48
CA VAL A 72 -7.86 -3.89 -10.09
C VAL A 72 -6.82 -3.81 -9.00
N THR A 73 -5.70 -4.49 -9.18
CA THR A 73 -4.54 -4.44 -8.30
C THR A 73 -3.42 -3.71 -9.01
N MET A 74 -2.78 -2.77 -8.32
CA MET A 74 -1.71 -1.93 -8.84
C MET A 74 -0.47 -2.12 -7.98
N SER A 75 0.66 -2.39 -8.63
CA SER A 75 1.94 -2.55 -7.94
C SER A 75 2.80 -1.29 -8.03
N PHE A 76 3.62 -1.07 -7.01
CA PHE A 76 4.55 0.05 -6.97
C PHE A 76 5.42 0.10 -8.22
N THR A 77 5.65 1.31 -8.72
CA THR A 77 6.45 1.58 -9.92
C THR A 77 7.57 2.57 -9.62
N SER A 78 7.26 3.75 -9.07
CA SER A 78 8.27 4.77 -8.78
C SER A 78 7.80 5.78 -7.74
N VAL A 79 8.73 6.57 -7.20
CA VAL A 79 8.43 7.76 -6.40
C VAL A 79 8.52 9.01 -7.30
N SER A 80 7.62 9.98 -7.12
CA SER A 80 7.62 11.21 -7.92
C SER A 80 8.89 12.01 -7.69
N LYS A 81 9.58 12.36 -8.79
CA LYS A 81 10.76 13.23 -8.76
C LYS A 81 10.43 14.67 -8.36
N ARG A 82 9.21 15.13 -8.62
CA ARG A 82 8.76 16.51 -8.30
C ARG A 82 8.26 16.62 -6.87
N ASN A 83 7.62 15.57 -6.36
CA ASN A 83 7.13 15.51 -5.00
C ASN A 83 7.42 14.13 -4.38
N PRO A 84 8.57 13.95 -3.70
CA PRO A 84 9.00 12.65 -3.16
C PRO A 84 8.07 12.04 -2.11
N GLN A 85 7.03 12.75 -1.66
CA GLN A 85 6.00 12.22 -0.78
C GLN A 85 5.04 11.26 -1.52
N TYR A 86 4.92 11.38 -2.84
CA TYR A 86 3.97 10.58 -3.63
C TYR A 86 4.65 9.43 -4.37
N ALA A 87 4.04 8.25 -4.26
CA ALA A 87 4.43 7.03 -4.94
C ALA A 87 3.40 6.64 -6.00
N LEU A 88 3.88 6.18 -7.14
CA LEU A 88 3.10 5.72 -8.28
C LEU A 88 2.91 4.21 -8.23
N PHE A 89 1.66 3.78 -8.40
CA PHE A 89 1.26 2.39 -8.59
C PHE A 89 0.52 2.27 -9.93
N GLU A 90 1.21 1.79 -10.95
CA GLU A 90 0.73 1.79 -12.35
C GLU A 90 0.54 0.38 -12.92
N LYS A 91 1.25 -0.62 -12.38
CA LYS A 91 1.20 -1.99 -12.91
C LYS A 91 -0.13 -2.66 -12.57
N ILE A 92 -1.12 -2.46 -13.43
CA ILE A 92 -2.48 -2.94 -13.25
C ILE A 92 -2.57 -4.42 -13.61
N SER A 93 -3.00 -5.24 -12.67
CA SER A 93 -3.53 -6.59 -12.89
C SER A 93 -5.02 -6.62 -12.58
N VAL A 94 -5.80 -7.22 -13.46
CA VAL A 94 -7.26 -7.25 -13.41
C VAL A 94 -7.73 -8.67 -13.13
N LEU A 95 -8.65 -8.84 -12.19
CA LEU A 95 -9.29 -10.13 -11.92
C LEU A 95 -10.82 -9.97 -11.81
N PRO A 96 -11.61 -11.00 -12.14
CA PRO A 96 -11.19 -12.23 -12.83
C PRO A 96 -10.90 -11.96 -14.32
N ASP A 97 -9.97 -12.74 -14.89
CA ASP A 97 -9.55 -12.59 -16.31
C ASP A 97 -10.72 -12.77 -17.29
N THR A 98 -11.68 -13.64 -16.97
CA THR A 98 -12.87 -13.88 -17.80
C THR A 98 -13.73 -12.62 -18.01
N CYS A 99 -13.59 -11.62 -17.13
CA CYS A 99 -14.33 -10.36 -17.19
C CYS A 99 -13.42 -9.15 -17.47
N HIS A 100 -12.16 -9.37 -17.89
CA HIS A 100 -11.13 -8.35 -17.98
C HIS A 100 -11.62 -7.04 -18.61
N ARG A 101 -12.24 -7.12 -19.80
CA ARG A 101 -12.76 -5.94 -20.52
C ARG A 101 -13.79 -5.15 -19.69
N ARG A 102 -14.74 -5.83 -19.03
CA ARG A 102 -15.76 -5.17 -18.21
C ARG A 102 -15.17 -4.52 -16.97
N VAL A 103 -14.17 -5.18 -16.35
CA VAL A 103 -13.46 -4.61 -15.21
C VAL A 103 -12.69 -3.36 -15.63
N GLN A 104 -11.98 -3.42 -16.76
CA GLN A 104 -11.24 -2.28 -17.30
C GLN A 104 -12.17 -1.11 -17.66
N ASP A 105 -13.30 -1.38 -18.35
CA ASP A 105 -14.28 -0.34 -18.69
C ASP A 105 -14.86 0.33 -17.42
N THR A 106 -15.11 -0.46 -16.38
CA THR A 106 -15.61 0.06 -15.10
C THR A 106 -14.53 0.86 -14.37
N TRP A 107 -13.29 0.38 -14.37
CA TRP A 107 -12.14 1.08 -13.80
C TRP A 107 -11.93 2.44 -14.47
N ASN A 108 -11.95 2.49 -15.81
CA ASN A 108 -11.81 3.74 -16.54
C ASN A 108 -12.92 4.74 -16.17
N ARG A 109 -14.17 4.28 -15.98
CA ARG A 109 -15.26 5.15 -15.49
C ARG A 109 -15.01 5.65 -14.07
N ILE A 110 -14.45 4.82 -13.19
CA ILE A 110 -14.08 5.22 -11.83
C ILE A 110 -12.95 6.26 -11.88
N CYS A 111 -11.95 6.10 -12.74
CA CYS A 111 -10.88 7.08 -12.92
C CYS A 111 -11.45 8.44 -13.34
N VAL A 112 -12.35 8.46 -14.33
CA VAL A 112 -12.98 9.70 -14.84
C VAL A 112 -13.90 10.34 -13.79
N ALA A 113 -14.67 9.54 -13.05
CA ALA A 113 -15.56 10.04 -12.01
C ALA A 113 -14.81 10.54 -10.77
N GLY A 114 -13.56 10.09 -10.59
CA GLY A 114 -12.79 10.28 -9.38
C GLY A 114 -13.19 9.30 -8.26
N VAL A 115 -12.31 9.19 -7.27
CA VAL A 115 -12.51 8.34 -6.09
C VAL A 115 -12.64 9.22 -4.87
N GLY A 116 -13.72 9.05 -4.10
CA GLY A 116 -13.92 9.76 -2.84
C GLY A 116 -12.98 9.28 -1.72
N SER A 117 -12.74 10.13 -0.73
CA SER A 117 -11.88 9.85 0.42
C SER A 117 -12.36 8.70 1.31
N ASP A 118 -13.64 8.31 1.19
CA ASP A 118 -14.26 7.24 1.98
C ASP A 118 -14.12 5.84 1.37
N VAL A 119 -13.54 5.73 0.18
CA VAL A 119 -13.38 4.45 -0.49
C VAL A 119 -12.32 3.60 0.23
N LEU A 120 -12.68 2.34 0.48
CA LEU A 120 -11.79 1.35 1.07
C LEU A 120 -10.91 0.73 0.00
N TRP A 121 -9.61 0.93 0.17
CA TRP A 121 -8.55 0.33 -0.62
C TRP A 121 -8.02 -0.91 0.08
N ARG A 122 -7.69 -1.94 -0.68
CA ARG A 122 -7.04 -3.14 -0.18
C ARG A 122 -5.54 -3.01 -0.42
N VAL A 123 -4.77 -2.89 0.66
CA VAL A 123 -3.31 -2.74 0.62
C VAL A 123 -2.67 -4.02 1.11
N GLN A 124 -1.64 -4.48 0.42
CA GLN A 124 -0.95 -5.72 0.72
C GLN A 124 0.56 -5.48 0.67
N LEU A 125 1.27 -5.96 1.68
CA LEU A 125 2.73 -5.98 1.71
C LEU A 125 3.21 -7.40 1.41
N HIS A 126 3.89 -7.58 0.29
CA HIS A 126 4.51 -8.84 -0.07
C HIS A 126 5.81 -9.03 0.72
N ARG A 127 6.00 -10.19 1.34
CA ARG A 127 7.29 -10.55 1.95
C ARG A 127 8.15 -11.23 0.89
N ASN A 128 9.45 -10.93 0.91
CA ASN A 128 10.41 -11.56 0.00
C ASN A 128 10.44 -13.08 0.28
N ALA A 129 10.50 -13.89 -0.77
CA ALA A 129 10.39 -15.36 -0.71
C ALA A 129 11.54 -16.07 0.04
N SER A 130 12.52 -15.34 0.57
CA SER A 130 13.66 -15.90 1.32
C SER A 130 13.34 -16.26 2.77
N ASP A 131 12.18 -15.87 3.30
CA ASP A 131 11.73 -16.30 4.63
C ASP A 131 10.93 -17.60 4.52
N GLU A 132 11.63 -18.74 4.62
CA GLU A 132 11.07 -20.11 4.62
C GLU A 132 10.10 -20.39 5.79
N SER A 133 9.90 -19.44 6.70
CA SER A 133 8.99 -19.56 7.85
C SER A 133 7.61 -18.89 7.67
N ALA A 134 7.28 -18.37 6.49
CA ALA A 134 6.01 -17.65 6.27
C ALA A 134 4.87 -18.57 5.78
N THR A 135 4.36 -19.46 6.64
CA THR A 135 3.10 -20.19 6.44
C THR A 135 1.85 -19.33 6.70
N THR A 136 1.94 -18.00 6.62
CA THR A 136 0.80 -17.11 6.86
C THR A 136 0.73 -16.07 5.77
N GLY A 137 -0.40 -16.09 5.04
CA GLY A 137 -0.63 -15.33 3.84
C GLY A 137 -0.26 -13.85 3.98
N SER A 138 0.17 -13.27 2.87
CA SER A 138 0.31 -11.82 2.70
C SER A 138 -0.87 -11.08 3.33
N ASP A 139 -0.60 -10.29 4.35
CA ASP A 139 -1.62 -9.58 5.12
C ASP A 139 -2.26 -8.50 4.24
N VAL A 140 -3.53 -8.69 3.88
CA VAL A 140 -4.30 -7.74 3.07
C VAL A 140 -5.17 -6.91 4.00
N ARG A 141 -4.97 -5.59 3.99
CA ARG A 141 -5.67 -4.66 4.87
C ARG A 141 -6.59 -3.75 4.07
N ALA A 142 -7.84 -3.63 4.51
CA ALA A 142 -8.78 -2.64 3.99
C ALA A 142 -8.55 -1.31 4.72
N VAL A 143 -8.17 -0.26 3.99
CA VAL A 143 -7.75 1.03 4.53
C VAL A 143 -8.35 2.18 3.72
N LYS A 144 -8.56 3.32 4.38
CA LYS A 144 -8.89 4.58 3.68
C LYS A 144 -7.60 5.32 3.37
N LEU A 145 -7.48 5.83 2.15
CA LEU A 145 -6.33 6.59 1.68
C LEU A 145 -6.80 7.96 1.14
N PRO A 146 -7.14 8.92 2.03
CA PRO A 146 -7.68 10.23 1.64
C PRO A 146 -6.79 11.02 0.68
N SER A 147 -5.46 10.84 0.72
CA SER A 147 -4.54 11.57 -0.18
C SER A 147 -4.25 10.82 -1.49
N LEU A 148 -4.93 9.70 -1.76
CA LEU A 148 -4.76 8.93 -2.98
C LEU A 148 -5.47 9.63 -4.14
N VAL A 149 -4.73 9.85 -5.23
CA VAL A 149 -5.22 10.43 -6.47
C VAL A 149 -5.17 9.38 -7.56
N VAL A 150 -6.30 9.15 -8.24
CA VAL A 150 -6.37 8.28 -9.40
C VAL A 150 -6.01 9.09 -10.64
N SER A 151 -5.12 8.57 -11.47
CA SER A 151 -4.71 9.14 -12.74
C SER A 151 -5.28 8.28 -13.87
N GLU A 152 -5.90 8.91 -14.86
CA GLU A 152 -6.50 8.21 -16.01
C GLU A 152 -5.48 7.35 -16.76
N ASP A 153 -4.26 7.88 -16.96
CA ASP A 153 -3.23 7.23 -17.77
C ASP A 153 -2.18 6.42 -16.97
N HIS A 154 -2.08 6.62 -15.65
CA HIS A 154 -0.90 6.21 -14.87
C HIS A 154 -1.21 5.38 -13.61
N GLY A 155 -2.47 4.97 -13.40
CA GLY A 155 -2.85 4.22 -12.20
C GLY A 155 -3.11 5.15 -11.02
N VAL A 156 -2.44 4.92 -9.87
CA VAL A 156 -2.70 5.71 -8.65
C VAL A 156 -1.44 6.31 -8.04
N TRP A 157 -1.57 7.57 -7.64
CA TRP A 157 -0.59 8.28 -6.81
C TRP A 157 -1.06 8.25 -5.36
N CYS A 158 -0.18 7.81 -4.46
CA CYS A 158 -0.49 7.74 -3.04
C CYS A 158 0.63 8.39 -2.23
N ASP A 159 0.28 9.11 -1.16
CA ASP A 159 1.27 9.46 -0.14
C ASP A 159 1.76 8.17 0.52
N TRP A 160 3.01 7.79 0.26
CA TRP A 160 3.53 6.52 0.75
C TRP A 160 3.73 6.51 2.27
N ARG A 161 3.90 7.68 2.90
CA ARG A 161 3.96 7.77 4.37
C ARG A 161 2.58 7.55 4.97
N GLU A 162 1.54 8.09 4.34
CA GLU A 162 0.16 7.80 4.73
C GLU A 162 -0.15 6.32 4.57
N LEU A 163 0.18 5.74 3.41
CA LEU A 163 0.01 4.32 3.12
C LEU A 163 0.62 3.44 4.21
N MET A 164 1.90 3.66 4.54
CA MET A 164 2.59 2.90 5.59
C MET A 164 1.99 3.16 6.98
N GLY A 165 1.61 4.42 7.25
CA GLY A 165 1.00 4.79 8.52
C GLY A 165 -0.30 4.07 8.78
N VAL A 166 -1.20 4.08 7.80
CA VAL A 166 -2.49 3.38 7.91
C VAL A 166 -2.25 1.87 7.89
N TYR A 167 -1.40 1.36 7.01
CA TYR A 167 -1.08 -0.06 6.96
C TYR A 167 -0.55 -0.57 8.30
N PHE A 168 0.51 0.00 8.88
CA PHE A 168 1.13 -0.52 10.09
C PHE A 168 0.36 -0.21 11.39
N LYS A 169 -0.33 0.93 11.50
CA LYS A 169 -1.09 1.28 12.72
C LYS A 169 -2.31 0.38 12.93
N HIS A 170 -2.96 -0.08 11.85
CA HIS A 170 -4.13 -0.96 11.96
C HIS A 170 -3.79 -2.41 12.36
N GLY A 171 -2.51 -2.75 12.57
CA GLY A 171 -2.06 -4.08 13.00
C GLY A 171 -2.25 -4.37 14.49
N LYS A 172 -2.78 -3.39 15.24
CA LYS A 172 -3.12 -3.52 16.66
C LYS A 172 -4.61 -3.73 16.91
N VAL A 173 -5.42 -4.07 15.90
CA VAL A 173 -6.77 -4.56 16.16
C VAL A 173 -6.64 -5.97 16.74
N ARG A 174 -6.61 -6.04 18.08
CA ARG A 174 -6.87 -7.28 18.82
C ARG A 174 -8.11 -7.93 18.22
N GLU A 175 -7.99 -9.19 17.85
CA GLU A 175 -9.13 -10.09 17.71
C GLU A 175 -9.93 -10.05 19.01
N THR A 176 -10.93 -9.16 19.09
CA THR A 176 -12.07 -9.41 19.96
C THR A 176 -12.94 -10.39 19.21
N SER A 177 -12.65 -11.67 19.42
CA SER A 177 -13.57 -12.76 19.17
C SER A 177 -14.88 -12.43 19.88
N SER A 178 -15.90 -12.02 19.13
CA SER A 178 -17.26 -12.00 19.62
C SER A 178 -17.78 -13.43 19.58
N VAL A 179 -18.02 -13.94 20.79
CA VAL A 179 -18.71 -15.17 21.19
C VAL A 179 -20.07 -15.29 20.50
#